data_AF-A0A3M4LUQ5-F1
#
_entry.id   AF-A0A3M4LUQ5-F1
#
_cell.length_a   1.000
_cell.length_b   1.000
_cell.length_c   1.000
_cell.angle_alpha   90.00
_cell.angle_beta   90.00
_cell.angle_gamma   90.00
#
_symmetry.space_group_name_H-M   'P 1'
#
loop_
_entity.id
_entity.type
_entity.pdbx_description
1 polymer ?
#
loop_
_entity_poly.entity_id
_entity_poly.type
_entity_poly.pdbx_seq_one_letter_code
_entity_poly.pdbx_strand_id
1 'polypeptide(L)'
;MAAEGAALTLQASMRASIAALSELATGAASGLLVGVSALIYPSELGNGELPNRYALTLPLTDLTASPITEINHGPINLPVRLGFKSASSGHTEVIAIPADGVHISRNVRVVAAIYDSVQNVYSVSTPDIPSKTMIWTPIADPGNSSTALPVDTPQVSVYGGATLIPVAGSIDTYPELDDVEIDDYVFIFPADSGLPALYVVFQNPRNMPGVVSGEGQTVSGNWLGALVEGGGAPIPKQIAEQLRGKQFSNFSRFREAFWKLVANDEKLVLHFTAHNIAEMKKGYAPTVTMEYVVGKRDVFEIHHVDFIFKGGAVYDVDNLRVVTPRVHIKLHSEVKRG
;
A
#
# COMPACT_ATOMS: atom_id res chain seq x y z
N MET A 1 -5.39 15.38 -26.31
CA MET A 1 -4.22 16.29 -26.34
C MET A 1 -3.63 16.64 -24.97
N ALA A 2 -4.28 17.43 -24.09
CA ALA A 2 -3.64 17.82 -22.82
C ALA A 2 -3.46 16.65 -21.81
N ALA A 3 -4.45 15.75 -21.72
CA ALA A 3 -4.38 14.56 -20.86
C ALA A 3 -3.38 13.51 -21.38
N GLU A 4 -3.25 13.33 -22.70
CA GLU A 4 -2.26 12.44 -23.31
C GLU A 4 -0.83 12.95 -23.10
N GLY A 5 -0.60 14.26 -23.20
CA GLY A 5 0.71 14.86 -22.91
C GLY A 5 1.13 14.68 -21.44
N ALA A 6 0.19 14.80 -20.50
CA ALA A 6 0.45 14.55 -19.08
C ALA A 6 0.78 13.08 -18.79
N ALA A 7 0.05 12.14 -19.42
CA ALA A 7 0.31 10.70 -19.29
C ALA A 7 1.69 10.32 -19.83
N LEU A 8 2.08 10.83 -21.00
CA LEU A 8 3.41 10.61 -21.58
C LEU A 8 4.53 11.19 -20.70
N THR A 9 4.30 12.37 -20.10
CA THR A 9 5.27 13.01 -19.19
C THR A 9 5.43 12.20 -17.89
N LEU A 10 4.35 11.63 -17.37
CA LEU A 10 4.38 10.75 -16.21
C LEU A 10 5.17 9.46 -16.51
N GLN A 11 4.89 8.81 -17.64
CA GLN A 11 5.62 7.62 -18.06
C GLN A 11 7.11 7.89 -18.23
N ALA A 12 7.48 9.03 -18.85
CA ALA A 12 8.87 9.42 -19.01
C ALA A 12 9.57 9.63 -17.65
N SER A 13 8.91 10.31 -16.70
CA SER A 13 9.45 10.48 -15.35
C SER A 13 9.61 9.15 -14.60
N MET A 14 8.64 8.24 -14.71
CA MET A 14 8.71 6.92 -14.10
C MET A 14 9.89 6.13 -14.65
N ARG A 15 10.03 6.05 -15.99
CA ARG A 15 11.15 5.37 -16.63
C ARG A 15 12.50 5.96 -16.22
N ALA A 16 12.60 7.29 -16.13
CA ALA A 16 13.81 7.97 -15.67
C ALA A 16 14.15 7.62 -14.21
N SER A 17 13.14 7.61 -13.32
CA SER A 17 13.30 7.25 -11.91
C SER A 17 13.77 5.79 -11.74
N ILE A 18 13.18 4.87 -12.50
CA ILE A 18 13.53 3.45 -12.52
C ILE A 18 14.97 3.23 -13.02
N ALA A 19 15.35 3.93 -14.09
CA ALA A 19 16.71 3.86 -14.62
C ALA A 19 17.75 4.37 -13.60
N ALA A 20 17.50 5.54 -12.99
CA ALA A 20 18.39 6.11 -11.98
C ALA A 20 18.57 5.20 -10.75
N LEU A 21 17.49 4.55 -10.28
CA LEU A 21 17.57 3.57 -9.20
C LEU A 21 18.41 2.35 -9.56
N SER A 22 18.29 1.87 -10.80
CA SER A 22 19.01 0.70 -11.28
C SER A 22 20.53 0.94 -11.31
N GLU A 23 20.97 2.18 -11.57
CA GLU A 23 22.38 2.57 -11.55
C GLU A 23 22.96 2.64 -10.13
N LEU A 24 22.17 3.10 -9.14
CA LEU A 24 22.61 3.22 -7.73
C LEU A 24 22.68 1.89 -6.96
N ALA A 25 22.10 0.81 -7.49
CA ALA A 25 22.04 -0.49 -6.82
C ALA A 25 23.42 -1.16 -6.61
N THR A 26 24.52 -0.53 -7.05
CA THR A 26 25.89 -1.05 -6.95
C THR A 26 26.67 -0.65 -5.68
N GLY A 27 26.08 0.05 -4.69
CA GLY A 27 26.90 0.43 -3.53
C GLY A 27 26.28 1.11 -2.30
N ALA A 28 24.97 1.04 -2.03
CA ALA A 28 24.40 1.74 -0.87
C ALA A 28 24.44 0.94 0.44
N ALA A 29 25.27 1.38 1.38
CA ALA A 29 25.22 0.98 2.78
C ALA A 29 24.18 1.83 3.52
N SER A 30 23.09 1.19 3.99
CA SER A 30 22.11 1.67 4.98
C SER A 30 20.88 2.44 4.45
N GLY A 31 19.85 1.70 3.99
CA GLY A 31 18.48 2.21 3.74
C GLY A 31 17.91 1.72 2.41
N LEU A 32 16.58 1.58 2.27
CA LEU A 32 15.95 1.35 0.96
C LEU A 32 15.87 2.69 0.25
N LEU A 33 16.49 2.77 -0.92
CA LEU A 33 16.40 3.93 -1.80
C LEU A 33 15.17 3.78 -2.69
N VAL A 34 14.39 4.86 -2.81
CA VAL A 34 13.23 4.91 -3.70
C VAL A 34 13.33 6.10 -4.63
N GLY A 35 12.76 5.99 -5.82
CA GLY A 35 12.73 7.04 -6.83
C GLY A 35 11.36 7.69 -6.85
N VAL A 36 11.28 8.99 -6.61
CA VAL A 36 10.02 9.74 -6.65
C VAL A 36 9.76 10.18 -8.08
N SER A 37 8.63 9.77 -8.65
CA SER A 37 8.28 10.04 -10.06
C SER A 37 7.15 11.05 -10.23
N ALA A 38 6.25 11.17 -9.25
CA ALA A 38 5.15 12.13 -9.33
C ALA A 38 4.61 12.50 -7.95
N LEU A 39 3.91 13.63 -7.90
CA LEU A 39 3.13 14.08 -6.76
C LEU A 39 1.63 14.03 -7.13
N ILE A 40 0.83 13.54 -6.21
CA ILE A 40 -0.62 13.44 -6.30
C ILE A 40 -1.22 14.40 -5.29
N TYR A 41 -1.98 15.36 -5.80
CA TYR A 41 -2.75 16.30 -5.00
C TYR A 41 -4.22 15.88 -4.99
N PRO A 42 -4.83 15.71 -3.81
CA PRO A 42 -6.27 15.48 -3.71
C PRO A 42 -7.05 16.55 -4.48
N SER A 43 -8.11 16.15 -5.17
CA SER A 43 -8.97 17.10 -5.87
C SER A 43 -9.71 17.99 -4.88
N GLU A 44 -9.60 19.30 -5.01
CA GLU A 44 -10.38 20.28 -4.21
C GLU A 44 -11.88 20.28 -4.54
N LEU A 45 -12.28 19.64 -5.65
CA LEU A 45 -13.62 19.72 -6.25
C LEU A 45 -14.58 18.58 -5.86
N GLY A 46 -14.15 17.64 -5.01
CA GLY A 46 -15.03 16.63 -4.42
C GLY A 46 -15.55 17.11 -3.07
N ASN A 47 -16.84 16.96 -2.81
CA ASN A 47 -17.57 17.28 -1.56
C ASN A 47 -17.08 16.52 -0.30
N GLY A 48 -15.82 16.09 -0.22
CA GLY A 48 -15.25 15.38 0.93
C GLY A 48 -15.78 13.96 1.13
N GLU A 49 -16.76 13.52 0.35
CA GLU A 49 -17.45 12.23 0.54
C GLU A 49 -16.81 11.04 -0.19
N LEU A 50 -15.98 11.30 -1.21
CA LEU A 50 -15.26 10.23 -1.88
C LEU A 50 -13.94 9.99 -1.11
N PRO A 51 -13.69 8.78 -0.59
CA PRO A 51 -12.39 8.48 -0.01
C PRO A 51 -11.34 8.68 -1.10
N ASN A 52 -10.28 9.43 -0.80
CA ASN A 52 -9.09 9.56 -1.64
C ASN A 52 -8.47 8.17 -1.84
N ARG A 53 -9.01 7.41 -2.80
CA ARG A 53 -8.56 6.08 -3.18
C ARG A 53 -7.92 6.21 -4.55
N TYR A 54 -6.60 6.18 -4.58
CA TYR A 54 -5.85 6.23 -5.83
C TYR A 54 -5.51 4.82 -6.30
N ALA A 55 -5.63 4.62 -7.61
CA ALA A 55 -4.99 3.52 -8.32
C ALA A 55 -4.17 4.13 -9.45
N LEU A 56 -2.93 3.67 -9.60
CA LEU A 56 -2.08 4.03 -10.73
C LEU A 56 -2.01 2.83 -11.66
N THR A 57 -2.27 3.09 -12.95
CA THR A 57 -2.26 2.08 -14.01
C THR A 57 -1.26 2.49 -15.09
N LEU A 58 -0.42 1.55 -15.51
CA LEU A 58 0.57 1.74 -16.57
C LEU A 58 0.75 0.44 -17.38
N PRO A 59 1.11 0.53 -18.66
CA PRO A 59 1.56 -0.63 -19.43
C PRO A 59 2.69 -1.37 -18.70
N LEU A 60 2.61 -2.71 -18.62
CA LEU A 60 3.66 -3.50 -17.94
C LEU A 60 5.04 -3.29 -18.58
N THR A 61 5.08 -3.00 -19.87
CA THR A 61 6.28 -2.71 -20.65
C THR A 61 7.03 -1.46 -20.17
N ASP A 62 6.41 -0.60 -19.37
CA ASP A 62 7.08 0.55 -18.73
C ASP A 62 7.96 0.12 -17.54
N LEU A 63 7.72 -1.06 -16.95
CA LEU A 63 8.48 -1.60 -15.81
C LEU A 63 9.48 -2.68 -16.20
N THR A 64 9.21 -3.42 -17.28
CA THR A 64 10.08 -4.52 -17.72
C THR A 64 10.02 -4.68 -19.23
N ALA A 65 11.19 -4.92 -19.84
CA ALA A 65 11.31 -5.21 -21.27
C ALA A 65 11.11 -6.71 -21.58
N SER A 66 10.99 -7.56 -20.55
CA SER A 66 10.81 -9.00 -20.74
C SER A 66 9.48 -9.26 -21.45
N PRO A 67 9.49 -9.91 -22.64
CA PRO A 67 8.24 -10.29 -23.28
C PRO A 67 7.50 -11.25 -22.36
N ILE A 68 6.20 -11.03 -22.15
CA ILE A 68 5.36 -11.92 -21.36
C ILE A 68 5.10 -13.17 -22.21
N THR A 69 6.07 -14.08 -22.29
CA THR A 69 5.94 -15.36 -23.00
C THR A 69 5.45 -16.48 -22.09
N GLU A 70 5.48 -16.30 -20.78
CA GLU A 70 4.88 -17.24 -19.83
C GLU A 70 3.47 -16.78 -19.46
N ILE A 71 2.52 -17.08 -20.35
CA ILE A 71 1.09 -17.15 -19.98
C ILE A 71 0.88 -18.46 -19.20
N ASN A 72 1.58 -18.59 -18.08
CA ASN A 72 1.18 -19.45 -16.99
C ASN A 72 0.67 -18.50 -15.91
N HIS A 73 -0.51 -18.78 -15.36
CA HIS A 73 -1.23 -17.95 -14.38
C HIS A 73 -0.48 -17.73 -13.02
N GLY A 74 0.84 -17.86 -13.00
CA GLY A 74 1.71 -17.65 -11.86
C GLY A 74 2.16 -16.19 -11.71
N PRO A 75 2.80 -15.86 -10.58
CA PRO A 75 3.30 -14.52 -10.31
C PRO A 75 4.41 -14.11 -11.29
N ILE A 76 4.45 -12.84 -11.65
CA ILE A 76 5.51 -12.25 -12.48
C ILE A 76 6.58 -11.63 -11.58
N ASN A 77 7.85 -11.88 -11.90
CA ASN A 77 8.98 -11.24 -11.23
C ASN A 77 9.24 -9.85 -11.82
N LEU A 78 9.05 -8.80 -11.02
CA LEU A 78 9.41 -7.44 -11.40
C LEU A 78 10.65 -6.97 -10.62
N PRO A 79 11.60 -6.29 -11.28
CA PRO A 79 12.79 -5.74 -10.62
C PRO A 79 12.49 -4.48 -9.81
N VAL A 80 11.38 -3.81 -10.13
CA VAL A 80 10.89 -2.60 -9.46
C VAL A 80 9.39 -2.71 -9.30
N ARG A 81 8.89 -2.28 -8.15
CA ARG A 81 7.46 -2.13 -7.85
C ARG A 81 7.17 -0.67 -7.56
N LEU A 82 5.93 -0.25 -7.73
CA LEU A 82 5.52 1.11 -7.42
C LEU A 82 4.73 1.14 -6.12
N GLY A 83 4.66 2.31 -5.50
CA GLY A 83 3.88 2.52 -4.30
C GLY A 83 3.52 4.00 -4.13
N PHE A 84 2.81 4.26 -3.03
CA PHE A 84 2.39 5.60 -2.65
C PHE A 84 2.92 5.92 -1.26
N LYS A 85 3.59 7.06 -1.13
CA LYS A 85 4.09 7.58 0.14
C LYS A 85 3.38 8.89 0.46
N SER A 86 2.88 9.03 1.68
CA SER A 86 2.35 10.33 2.12
C SER A 86 3.50 11.28 2.47
N ALA A 87 3.55 12.45 1.84
CA ALA A 87 4.51 13.49 2.20
C ALA A 87 4.01 14.32 3.38
N SER A 88 4.93 14.86 4.18
CA SER A 88 4.60 15.73 5.33
C SER A 88 3.89 17.03 4.92
N SER A 89 4.05 17.44 3.68
CA SER A 89 3.43 18.62 3.05
C SER A 89 2.00 18.37 2.54
N GLY A 90 1.45 17.16 2.72
CA GLY A 90 0.04 16.85 2.46
C GLY A 90 -0.28 16.30 1.06
N HIS A 91 0.71 16.21 0.17
CA HIS A 91 0.57 15.50 -1.10
C HIS A 91 1.00 14.02 -0.95
N THR A 92 0.65 13.20 -1.93
CA THR A 92 1.10 11.80 -2.02
C THR A 92 2.15 11.66 -3.11
N GLU A 93 3.30 11.09 -2.79
CA GLU A 93 4.38 10.78 -3.74
C GLU A 93 4.16 9.40 -4.36
N VAL A 94 4.30 9.31 -5.69
CA VAL A 94 4.43 8.03 -6.39
C VAL A 94 5.91 7.63 -6.39
N ILE A 95 6.19 6.50 -5.73
CA ILE A 95 7.55 6.01 -5.54
C ILE A 95 7.79 4.72 -6.31
N ALA A 96 8.96 4.64 -6.95
CA ALA A 96 9.52 3.43 -7.50
C ALA A 96 10.44 2.77 -6.46
N ILE A 97 10.22 1.50 -6.21
CA ILE A 97 10.83 0.73 -5.13
C ILE A 97 11.55 -0.48 -5.73
N PRO A 98 12.89 -0.56 -5.62
CA PRO A 98 13.63 -1.74 -6.04
C PRO A 98 13.14 -3.01 -5.32
N ALA A 99 12.81 -4.04 -6.09
CA ALA A 99 12.41 -5.34 -5.56
C ALA A 99 13.63 -6.28 -5.54
N ASP A 100 14.23 -6.43 -4.37
CA ASP A 100 15.43 -7.25 -4.18
C ASP A 100 15.11 -8.73 -3.89
N GLY A 101 13.88 -9.02 -3.46
CA GLY A 101 13.44 -10.34 -3.02
C GLY A 101 13.65 -10.61 -1.52
N VAL A 102 14.31 -9.70 -0.81
CA VAL A 102 14.62 -9.79 0.63
C VAL A 102 13.74 -8.84 1.43
N HIS A 103 13.80 -7.54 1.11
CA HIS A 103 12.99 -6.51 1.74
C HIS A 103 11.68 -6.33 0.98
N ILE A 104 11.75 -6.36 -0.36
CA ILE A 104 10.58 -6.19 -1.23
C ILE A 104 10.51 -7.39 -2.16
N SER A 105 9.40 -8.13 -2.10
CA SER A 105 9.20 -9.30 -2.96
C SER A 105 9.15 -8.88 -4.43
N ARG A 106 9.88 -9.62 -5.27
CA ARG A 106 9.83 -9.48 -6.74
C ARG A 106 8.53 -10.01 -7.34
N ASN A 107 7.84 -10.91 -6.65
CA ASN A 107 6.65 -11.56 -7.15
C ASN A 107 5.45 -10.59 -7.10
N VAL A 108 4.84 -10.35 -8.27
CA VAL A 108 3.60 -9.60 -8.43
C VAL A 108 2.50 -10.52 -8.92
N ARG A 109 1.32 -10.39 -8.31
CA ARG A 109 0.15 -11.23 -8.57
C ARG A 109 -0.40 -10.92 -9.96
N VAL A 110 -0.78 -11.96 -10.71
CA VAL A 110 -1.38 -11.82 -12.04
C VAL A 110 -2.86 -12.14 -11.97
N VAL A 111 -3.70 -11.30 -12.57
CA VAL A 111 -5.15 -11.53 -12.68
C VAL A 111 -5.57 -11.37 -14.13
N ALA A 112 -6.29 -12.36 -14.66
CA ALA A 112 -6.80 -12.31 -16.03
C ALA A 112 -8.12 -11.53 -16.09
N ALA A 113 -8.26 -10.70 -17.11
CA ALA A 113 -9.50 -10.00 -17.41
C ALA A 113 -10.52 -10.95 -18.02
N ILE A 114 -11.78 -10.79 -17.62
CA ILE A 114 -12.94 -11.52 -18.14
C ILE A 114 -13.69 -10.60 -19.08
N TYR A 115 -13.92 -11.06 -20.31
CA TYR A 115 -14.74 -10.36 -21.28
C TYR A 115 -16.22 -10.63 -21.03
N ASP A 116 -17.00 -9.57 -20.87
CA ASP A 116 -18.47 -9.60 -20.88
C ASP A 116 -18.95 -9.16 -22.27
N SER A 117 -19.47 -10.11 -23.05
CA SER A 117 -19.98 -9.84 -24.39
C SER A 117 -21.32 -9.11 -24.43
N VAL A 118 -22.07 -9.09 -23.33
CA VAL A 118 -23.35 -8.35 -23.22
C VAL A 118 -23.07 -6.87 -23.05
N GLN A 119 -22.07 -6.53 -22.22
CA GLN A 119 -21.69 -5.15 -21.95
C GLN A 119 -20.55 -4.63 -22.85
N ASN A 120 -19.90 -5.52 -23.61
CA ASN A 120 -18.71 -5.23 -24.41
C ASN A 120 -17.60 -4.58 -23.57
N VAL A 121 -17.28 -5.20 -22.43
CA VAL A 121 -16.25 -4.72 -21.51
C VAL A 121 -15.37 -5.85 -21.02
N TYR A 122 -14.12 -5.53 -20.71
CA TYR A 122 -13.26 -6.39 -19.92
C TYR A 122 -13.36 -5.98 -18.45
N SER A 123 -13.48 -6.94 -17.56
CA SER A 123 -13.50 -6.72 -16.11
C SER A 123 -12.43 -7.54 -15.40
N VAL A 124 -11.84 -6.96 -14.35
CA VAL A 124 -10.93 -7.66 -13.44
C VAL A 124 -11.40 -7.40 -12.01
N SER A 125 -11.52 -8.46 -11.22
CA SER A 125 -11.75 -8.37 -9.78
C SER A 125 -10.55 -8.94 -9.03
N THR A 126 -9.99 -8.16 -8.11
CA THR A 126 -8.87 -8.64 -7.29
C THR A 126 -9.32 -9.74 -6.32
N PRO A 127 -8.43 -10.68 -5.96
CA PRO A 127 -8.75 -11.75 -5.01
C PRO A 127 -8.86 -11.26 -3.54
N ASP A 128 -8.62 -9.97 -3.30
CA ASP A 128 -8.76 -9.38 -1.97
C ASP A 128 -10.21 -9.42 -1.51
N ILE A 129 -10.40 -9.26 -0.21
CA ILE A 129 -11.72 -9.06 0.38
C ILE A 129 -11.71 -7.65 0.99
N PRO A 130 -12.67 -6.76 0.69
CA PRO A 130 -13.54 -6.83 -0.48
C PRO A 130 -12.73 -6.72 -1.79
N SER A 131 -13.22 -7.39 -2.83
CA SER A 131 -12.58 -7.35 -4.15
C SER A 131 -12.62 -5.95 -4.75
N LYS A 132 -11.51 -5.50 -5.32
CA LYS A 132 -11.46 -4.27 -6.12
C LYS A 132 -11.76 -4.64 -7.58
N THR A 133 -12.80 -4.04 -8.16
CA THR A 133 -13.18 -4.31 -9.56
C THR A 133 -12.82 -3.14 -10.45
N MET A 134 -12.15 -3.43 -11.56
CA MET A 134 -11.84 -2.49 -12.63
C MET A 134 -12.50 -2.94 -13.93
N ILE A 135 -12.92 -1.97 -14.75
CA ILE A 135 -13.63 -2.20 -16.01
C ILE A 135 -12.92 -1.39 -17.10
N TRP A 136 -12.69 -2.03 -18.24
CA TRP A 136 -12.13 -1.41 -19.44
C TRP A 136 -13.11 -1.59 -20.59
N THR A 137 -13.46 -0.48 -21.24
CA THR A 137 -14.24 -0.48 -22.48
C THR A 137 -13.26 -0.43 -23.66
N PRO A 138 -13.24 -1.44 -24.55
CA PRO A 138 -12.45 -1.39 -25.77
C PRO A 138 -12.82 -0.18 -26.63
N ILE A 139 -11.81 0.47 -27.23
CA ILE A 139 -12.03 1.59 -28.16
C ILE A 139 -12.52 1.08 -29.53
N ALA A 140 -12.33 -0.21 -29.82
CA ALA A 140 -12.84 -0.91 -31.01
C ALA A 140 -13.49 -2.23 -30.58
N ASP A 141 -14.65 -2.53 -31.15
CA ASP A 141 -15.41 -3.76 -30.91
C ASP A 141 -14.63 -4.96 -31.46
N PRO A 142 -14.20 -5.94 -30.64
CA PRO A 142 -13.46 -7.11 -31.11
C PRO A 142 -14.41 -8.03 -31.91
N GLY A 143 -14.65 -7.66 -33.17
CA GLY A 143 -15.60 -8.32 -34.05
C GLY A 143 -16.05 -7.48 -35.25
N ASN A 144 -15.82 -6.16 -35.26
CA ASN A 144 -16.19 -5.33 -36.41
C ASN A 144 -14.96 -5.00 -37.28
N SER A 145 -14.92 -5.54 -38.50
CA SER A 145 -14.03 -5.02 -39.57
C SER A 145 -14.67 -3.81 -40.25
N SER A 146 -15.19 -2.86 -39.46
CA SER A 146 -15.90 -1.71 -40.00
C SER A 146 -14.91 -0.60 -40.34
N THR A 147 -14.94 -0.11 -41.58
CA THR A 147 -14.23 1.11 -42.03
C THR A 147 -15.02 2.39 -41.76
N ALA A 148 -16.12 2.32 -41.00
CA ALA A 148 -16.90 3.47 -40.62
C ALA A 148 -16.24 4.19 -39.42
N LEU A 149 -16.04 5.50 -39.54
CA LEU A 149 -15.66 6.37 -38.42
C LEU A 149 -16.70 6.21 -37.29
N PRO A 150 -16.31 6.13 -36.01
CA PRO A 150 -17.27 5.98 -34.93
C PRO A 150 -18.23 7.19 -34.94
N VAL A 151 -19.51 6.93 -35.21
CA VAL A 151 -20.59 7.88 -34.93
C VAL A 151 -20.88 7.73 -33.44
N ASP A 152 -20.61 8.79 -32.69
CA ASP A 152 -20.62 8.87 -31.23
C ASP A 152 -19.52 8.10 -30.50
N THR A 153 -18.40 8.78 -30.25
CA THR A 153 -17.60 8.49 -29.05
C THR A 153 -18.51 8.69 -27.83
N PRO A 154 -18.80 7.64 -27.02
CA PRO A 154 -19.53 7.84 -25.77
C PRO A 154 -18.79 8.90 -24.95
N GLN A 155 -19.50 9.91 -24.48
CA GLN A 155 -18.96 10.87 -23.51
C GLN A 155 -18.71 10.11 -22.21
N VAL A 156 -17.56 9.45 -22.13
CA VAL A 156 -17.04 8.90 -20.88
C VAL A 156 -16.87 10.11 -19.97
N SER A 157 -17.59 10.12 -18.85
CA SER A 157 -17.32 11.07 -17.79
C SER A 157 -15.89 10.80 -17.34
N VAL A 158 -14.93 11.54 -17.88
CA VAL A 158 -13.54 11.49 -17.41
C VAL A 158 -13.59 12.01 -15.99
N TYR A 159 -13.64 11.11 -15.02
CA TYR A 159 -13.45 11.48 -13.64
C TYR A 159 -12.05 12.10 -13.57
N GLY A 160 -12.00 13.42 -13.39
CA GLY A 160 -10.76 14.20 -13.43
C GLY A 160 -9.74 13.78 -12.38
N GLY A 161 -10.13 12.92 -11.44
CA GLY A 161 -9.23 12.30 -10.47
C GLY A 161 -8.49 13.31 -9.62
N ALA A 162 -7.49 12.82 -8.89
CA ALA A 162 -6.48 13.69 -8.29
C ALA A 162 -5.59 14.31 -9.38
N THR A 163 -5.07 15.50 -9.10
CA THR A 163 -4.08 16.14 -9.98
C THR A 163 -2.73 15.44 -9.80
N LEU A 164 -2.24 14.82 -10.87
CA LEU A 164 -0.92 14.19 -10.96
C LEU A 164 0.08 15.17 -11.57
N ILE A 165 1.14 15.47 -10.82
CA ILE A 165 2.23 16.33 -11.26
C ILE A 165 3.51 15.49 -11.35
N PRO A 166 4.00 15.15 -12.56
CA PRO A 166 5.28 14.48 -12.73
C PRO A 166 6.42 15.32 -12.13
N VAL A 167 7.34 14.68 -11.41
CA VAL A 167 8.56 15.33 -10.90
C VAL A 167 9.79 14.70 -11.54
N ALA A 168 10.88 15.45 -11.65
CA ALA A 168 12.14 14.88 -12.10
C ALA A 168 12.60 13.83 -11.06
N GLY A 169 12.83 12.59 -11.51
CA GLY A 169 13.12 11.43 -10.67
C GLY A 169 14.15 11.70 -9.57
N SER A 170 13.70 11.98 -8.35
CA SER A 170 14.58 12.22 -7.21
C SER A 170 14.73 10.95 -6.40
N ILE A 171 15.94 10.65 -5.96
CA ILE A 171 16.20 9.50 -5.10
C ILE A 171 16.08 9.95 -3.65
N ASP A 172 15.22 9.27 -2.90
CA ASP A 172 15.00 9.51 -1.48
C ASP A 172 15.29 8.25 -0.66
N THR A 173 15.63 8.44 0.61
CA THR A 173 15.70 7.34 1.57
C THR A 173 14.30 7.03 2.07
N TYR A 174 13.89 5.77 1.99
CA TYR A 174 12.60 5.31 2.49
C TYR A 174 12.78 4.65 3.86
N PRO A 175 12.51 5.37 4.97
CA PRO A 175 12.77 4.85 6.31
C PRO A 175 11.76 3.79 6.76
N GLU A 176 10.57 3.72 6.13
CA GLU A 176 9.53 2.74 6.45
C GLU A 176 9.80 1.39 5.77
N LEU A 177 11.00 0.84 6.00
CA LEU A 177 11.42 -0.47 5.48
C LEU A 177 10.52 -1.62 5.92
N ASP A 178 9.81 -1.45 7.02
CA ASP A 178 9.45 -2.59 7.86
C ASP A 178 8.11 -3.23 7.50
N ASP A 179 7.29 -2.58 6.65
CA ASP A 179 5.93 -3.01 6.24
C ASP A 179 5.48 -2.38 4.89
N VAL A 180 6.33 -2.31 3.86
CA VAL A 180 5.86 -1.85 2.53
C VAL A 180 5.02 -2.96 1.88
N GLU A 181 3.78 -3.09 2.34
CA GLU A 181 2.77 -3.91 1.69
C GLU A 181 2.30 -3.16 0.44
N ILE A 182 2.90 -3.52 -0.68
CA ILE A 182 2.54 -3.01 -2.00
C ILE A 182 1.33 -3.80 -2.50
N ASP A 183 0.18 -3.13 -2.58
CA ASP A 183 -1.05 -3.70 -3.13
C ASP A 183 -1.07 -3.49 -4.66
N ASP A 184 -0.27 -4.29 -5.36
CA ASP A 184 -0.16 -4.26 -6.81
C ASP A 184 -0.53 -5.59 -7.46
N TYR A 185 -0.79 -5.48 -8.76
CA TYR A 185 -1.23 -6.53 -9.66
C TYR A 185 -0.72 -6.29 -11.07
N VAL A 186 -0.56 -7.38 -11.81
CA VAL A 186 -0.50 -7.35 -13.27
C VAL A 186 -1.84 -7.88 -13.80
N PHE A 187 -2.52 -7.07 -14.59
CA PHE A 187 -3.73 -7.45 -15.30
C PHE A 187 -3.38 -7.85 -16.73
N ILE A 188 -3.79 -9.05 -17.12
CA ILE A 188 -3.58 -9.58 -18.47
C ILE A 188 -4.91 -9.67 -19.20
N PHE A 189 -4.90 -9.32 -20.48
CA PHE A 189 -6.07 -9.39 -21.35
C PHE A 189 -5.84 -10.47 -22.41
N PRO A 190 -6.92 -11.06 -22.98
CA PRO A 190 -6.82 -11.93 -24.14
C PRO A 190 -6.03 -11.25 -25.28
N ALA A 191 -5.23 -12.00 -26.03
CA ALA A 191 -4.33 -11.44 -27.05
C ALA A 191 -5.09 -10.71 -28.19
N ASP A 192 -6.33 -11.10 -28.43
CA ASP A 192 -7.27 -10.52 -29.40
C ASP A 192 -8.02 -9.28 -28.87
N SER A 193 -7.86 -8.93 -27.59
CA SER A 193 -8.51 -7.75 -26.99
C SER A 193 -7.97 -6.41 -27.52
N GLY A 194 -6.75 -6.40 -28.08
CA GLY A 194 -6.03 -5.17 -28.41
C GLY A 194 -5.57 -4.34 -27.21
N LEU A 195 -5.77 -4.83 -25.97
CA LEU A 195 -5.34 -4.18 -24.74
C LEU A 195 -3.98 -4.71 -24.28
N PRO A 196 -3.03 -3.84 -23.87
CA PRO A 196 -1.77 -4.29 -23.31
C PRO A 196 -1.97 -4.87 -21.91
N ALA A 197 -1.03 -5.72 -21.46
CA ALA A 197 -0.95 -6.06 -20.04
C ALA A 197 -0.65 -4.80 -19.22
N LEU A 198 -1.33 -4.65 -18.09
CA LEU A 198 -1.26 -3.46 -17.23
C LEU A 198 -0.68 -3.83 -15.88
N TYR A 199 0.27 -3.03 -15.41
CA TYR A 199 0.64 -3.01 -14.00
C TYR A 199 -0.25 -1.98 -13.28
N VAL A 200 -0.87 -2.42 -12.19
CA VAL A 200 -1.78 -1.61 -11.39
C VAL A 200 -1.34 -1.66 -9.94
N VAL A 201 -1.19 -0.49 -9.33
CA VAL A 201 -0.94 -0.37 -7.89
C VAL A 201 -2.04 0.46 -7.24
N PHE A 202 -2.57 -0.06 -6.14
CA PHE A 202 -3.55 0.62 -5.31
C PHE A 202 -2.88 1.28 -4.12
N GLN A 203 -3.46 2.40 -3.66
CA GLN A 203 -3.04 3.03 -2.42
C GLN A 203 -3.26 2.07 -1.24
N ASN A 204 -2.23 1.92 -0.39
CA ASN A 204 -2.31 1.08 0.79
C ASN A 204 -3.41 1.63 1.74
N PRO A 205 -4.35 0.79 2.24
CA PRO A 205 -5.39 1.20 3.17
C PRO A 205 -4.87 1.88 4.45
N ARG A 206 -3.64 1.55 4.90
CA ARG A 206 -2.98 2.23 6.03
C ARG A 206 -2.68 3.71 5.76
N ASN A 207 -2.59 4.10 4.49
CA ASN A 207 -2.37 5.49 4.07
C ASN A 207 -3.67 6.24 3.80
N MET A 208 -4.83 5.62 4.06
CA MET A 208 -6.13 6.25 3.91
C MET A 208 -6.68 6.74 5.25
N PRO A 209 -7.47 7.83 5.27
CA PRO A 209 -8.16 8.24 6.48
C PRO A 209 -9.14 7.19 6.97
N GLY A 210 -9.34 7.13 8.29
CA GLY A 210 -10.36 6.26 8.87
C GLY A 210 -10.71 6.64 10.31
N VAL A 211 -11.83 6.09 10.77
CA VAL A 211 -12.37 6.32 12.11
C VAL A 211 -12.13 5.09 12.97
N VAL A 212 -11.64 5.31 14.19
CA VAL A 212 -11.38 4.21 15.12
C VAL A 212 -12.67 3.58 15.61
N SER A 213 -12.71 2.25 15.57
CA SER A 213 -13.80 1.41 16.09
C SER A 213 -13.23 0.31 17.01
N GLY A 214 -14.10 -0.50 17.61
CA GLY A 214 -13.71 -1.58 18.51
C GLY A 214 -13.67 -1.19 19.99
N GLU A 215 -13.72 -2.20 20.85
CA GLU A 215 -13.82 -2.05 22.30
C GLU A 215 -12.46 -2.12 23.03
N GLY A 216 -11.49 -2.82 22.45
CA GLY A 216 -10.28 -3.23 23.13
C GLY A 216 -10.55 -4.30 24.20
N GLN A 217 -9.50 -4.73 24.90
CA GLN A 217 -9.60 -5.78 25.90
C GLN A 217 -9.16 -5.30 27.28
N THR A 218 -9.81 -5.79 28.34
CA THR A 218 -9.36 -5.56 29.70
C THR A 218 -8.03 -6.29 29.92
N VAL A 219 -7.01 -5.54 30.30
CA VAL A 219 -5.68 -6.07 30.59
C VAL A 219 -5.38 -5.94 32.07
N SER A 220 -4.73 -6.95 32.65
CA SER A 220 -4.34 -6.99 34.07
C SER A 220 -2.93 -7.55 34.23
N GLY A 221 -2.23 -7.15 35.28
CA GLY A 221 -0.85 -7.63 35.51
C GLY A 221 0.08 -7.14 34.40
N ASN A 222 0.94 -8.02 33.88
CA ASN A 222 1.87 -7.69 32.78
C ASN A 222 1.17 -7.70 31.41
N TRP A 223 0.60 -6.57 30.96
CA TRP A 223 -0.01 -6.40 29.63
C TRP A 223 0.87 -6.93 28.48
N LEU A 224 2.16 -6.57 28.46
CA LEU A 224 3.10 -7.05 27.44
C LEU A 224 3.49 -8.53 27.62
N GLY A 225 3.09 -9.18 28.72
CA GLY A 225 3.29 -10.62 28.94
C GLY A 225 2.58 -11.50 27.90
N ALA A 226 1.46 -11.02 27.32
CA ALA A 226 0.73 -11.70 26.24
C ALA A 226 1.55 -11.88 24.95
N LEU A 227 2.66 -11.14 24.80
CA LEU A 227 3.61 -11.34 23.70
C LEU A 227 4.26 -12.73 23.71
N VAL A 228 4.38 -13.34 24.90
CA VAL A 228 4.99 -14.67 25.09
C VAL A 228 4.09 -15.79 24.55
N GLU A 229 2.77 -15.55 24.52
CA GLU A 229 1.77 -16.51 24.02
C GLU A 229 1.65 -16.52 22.49
N GLY A 230 2.41 -15.66 21.78
CA GLY A 230 2.58 -15.69 20.32
C GLY A 230 1.48 -14.98 19.52
N GLY A 231 0.34 -14.62 20.12
CA GLY A 231 -0.74 -13.86 19.48
C GLY A 231 -0.59 -12.33 19.54
N GLY A 232 0.37 -11.83 20.32
CA GLY A 232 0.53 -10.39 20.57
C GLY A 232 -0.38 -9.87 21.70
N ALA A 233 -0.04 -8.72 22.25
CA ALA A 233 -0.81 -8.08 23.30
C ALA A 233 -2.00 -7.30 22.70
N PRO A 234 -3.23 -7.45 23.23
CA PRO A 234 -4.39 -6.72 22.74
C PRO A 234 -4.27 -5.22 23.03
N ILE A 235 -5.03 -4.41 22.29
CA ILE A 235 -5.20 -2.99 22.61
C ILE A 235 -5.95 -2.87 23.94
N PRO A 236 -5.40 -2.21 24.98
CA PRO A 236 -6.07 -2.05 26.27
C PRO A 236 -7.37 -1.26 26.13
N LYS A 237 -8.44 -1.74 26.78
CA LYS A 237 -9.78 -1.14 26.74
C LYS A 237 -9.77 0.36 27.07
N GLN A 238 -9.02 0.76 28.10
CA GLN A 238 -8.95 2.17 28.51
C GLN A 238 -8.23 3.09 27.50
N ILE A 239 -7.42 2.51 26.61
CA ILE A 239 -6.79 3.24 25.49
C ILE A 239 -7.74 3.26 24.29
N ALA A 240 -8.41 2.13 24.01
CA ALA A 240 -9.42 2.03 22.96
C ALA A 240 -10.57 3.03 23.16
N GLU A 241 -11.10 3.15 24.39
CA GLU A 241 -12.15 4.12 24.74
C GLU A 241 -11.75 5.57 24.40
N GLN A 242 -10.48 5.93 24.56
CA GLN A 242 -9.97 7.27 24.25
C GLN A 242 -9.72 7.50 22.76
N LEU A 243 -9.56 6.43 21.98
CA LEU A 243 -9.33 6.50 20.54
C LEU A 243 -10.63 6.38 19.74
N ARG A 244 -11.62 5.65 20.25
CA ARG A 244 -12.88 5.33 19.57
C ARG A 244 -13.58 6.59 19.05
N GLY A 245 -14.05 6.52 17.82
CA GLY A 245 -14.72 7.63 17.13
C GLY A 245 -13.79 8.75 16.65
N LYS A 246 -12.49 8.73 16.98
CA LYS A 246 -11.53 9.69 16.41
C LYS A 246 -11.19 9.31 14.98
N GLN A 247 -11.09 10.33 14.13
CA GLN A 247 -10.62 10.19 12.77
C GLN A 247 -9.11 10.44 12.69
N PHE A 248 -8.39 9.59 11.98
CA PHE A 248 -6.99 9.75 11.63
C PHE A 248 -6.83 9.84 10.13
N SER A 249 -5.86 10.61 9.65
CA SER A 249 -5.57 10.74 8.22
C SER A 249 -4.82 9.54 7.64
N ASN A 250 -4.11 8.79 8.47
CA ASN A 250 -3.44 7.53 8.16
C ASN A 250 -3.12 6.75 9.45
N PHE A 251 -2.73 5.49 9.30
CA PHE A 251 -2.45 4.58 10.40
C PHE A 251 -1.21 4.99 11.20
N SER A 252 -0.26 5.71 10.59
CA SER A 252 0.91 6.24 11.31
C SER A 252 0.48 7.26 12.37
N ARG A 253 -0.47 8.15 12.05
CA ARG A 253 -1.05 9.08 13.03
C ARG A 253 -1.83 8.38 14.13
N PHE A 254 -2.54 7.31 13.80
CA PHE A 254 -3.17 6.45 14.81
C PHE A 254 -2.12 5.86 15.77
N ARG A 255 -1.03 5.29 15.24
CA ARG A 255 0.06 4.71 16.04
C ARG A 255 0.73 5.74 16.94
N GLU A 256 0.99 6.94 16.43
CA GLU A 256 1.53 8.06 17.23
C GLU A 256 0.62 8.41 18.41
N ALA A 257 -0.69 8.51 18.16
CA ALA A 257 -1.66 8.82 19.20
C ALA A 257 -1.80 7.67 20.21
N PHE A 258 -1.81 6.42 19.75
CA PHE A 258 -1.84 5.23 20.58
C PHE A 258 -0.68 5.23 21.59
N TRP A 259 0.56 5.40 21.14
CA TRP A 259 1.72 5.38 22.04
C TRP A 259 1.74 6.57 23.01
N LYS A 260 1.29 7.75 22.59
CA LYS A 260 1.12 8.90 23.50
C LYS A 260 0.12 8.62 24.61
N LEU A 261 -1.00 7.95 24.30
CA LEU A 261 -1.99 7.57 25.30
C LEU A 261 -1.45 6.52 26.27
N VAL A 262 -0.73 5.50 25.76
CA VAL A 262 -0.07 4.49 26.60
C VAL A 262 0.93 5.13 27.57
N ALA A 263 1.70 6.12 27.11
CA ALA A 263 2.67 6.83 27.96
C ALA A 263 2.03 7.72 29.04
N ASN A 264 0.76 8.08 28.89
CA ASN A 264 0.01 8.89 29.83
C ASN A 264 -0.87 8.06 30.77
N ASP A 265 -0.99 6.74 30.55
CA ASP A 265 -1.72 5.83 31.42
C ASP A 265 -0.83 5.39 32.58
N GLU A 266 -1.23 5.71 33.82
CA GLU A 266 -0.46 5.46 35.03
C GLU A 266 -0.15 3.98 35.28
N LYS A 267 -0.96 3.06 34.75
CA LYS A 267 -0.78 1.61 34.94
C LYS A 267 0.08 1.03 33.82
N LEU A 268 -0.19 1.39 32.57
CA LEU A 268 0.51 0.83 31.41
C LEU A 268 1.95 1.37 31.30
N VAL A 269 2.17 2.64 31.67
CA VAL A 269 3.49 3.27 31.58
C VAL A 269 4.57 2.54 32.42
N LEU A 270 4.15 1.85 33.49
CA LEU A 270 5.03 1.10 34.40
C LEU A 270 5.76 -0.07 33.73
N HIS A 271 5.31 -0.48 32.55
CA HIS A 271 5.89 -1.60 31.79
C HIS A 271 7.06 -1.16 30.91
N PHE A 272 7.37 0.14 30.88
CA PHE A 272 8.34 0.73 29.98
C PHE A 272 9.50 1.40 30.74
N THR A 273 10.68 1.38 30.12
CA THR A 273 11.86 2.10 30.63
C THR A 273 11.67 3.61 30.49
N ALA A 274 12.41 4.40 31.27
CA ALA A 274 12.38 5.86 31.17
C ALA A 274 12.68 6.37 29.74
N HIS A 275 13.57 5.69 29.02
CA HIS A 275 13.85 5.97 27.62
C HIS A 275 12.62 5.75 26.73
N ASN A 276 11.98 4.57 26.83
CA ASN A 276 10.78 4.27 26.07
C ASN A 276 9.63 5.21 26.39
N ILE A 277 9.46 5.60 27.65
CA ILE A 277 8.45 6.59 28.04
C ILE A 277 8.69 7.93 27.33
N ALA A 278 9.95 8.38 27.25
CA ALA A 278 10.29 9.63 26.56
C ALA A 278 10.00 9.56 25.05
N GLU A 279 10.26 8.42 24.40
CA GLU A 279 9.96 8.20 22.98
C GLU A 279 8.45 8.11 22.72
N MET A 280 7.71 7.36 23.53
CA MET A 280 6.26 7.26 23.40
C MET A 280 5.55 8.61 23.61
N LYS A 281 6.05 9.47 24.52
CA LYS A 281 5.52 10.84 24.68
C LYS A 281 5.67 11.70 23.42
N LYS A 282 6.68 11.42 22.59
CA LYS A 282 6.86 12.06 21.27
C LYS A 282 5.96 11.42 20.20
N GLY A 283 5.42 10.23 20.45
CA GLY A 283 4.60 9.44 19.53
C GLY A 283 5.36 8.30 18.85
N TYR A 284 6.60 8.03 19.25
CA TYR A 284 7.37 6.92 18.72
C TYR A 284 7.02 5.60 19.40
N ALA A 285 7.18 4.50 18.67
CA ALA A 285 7.04 3.18 19.25
C ALA A 285 8.19 2.89 20.23
N PRO A 286 7.91 2.25 21.38
CA PRO A 286 8.95 1.88 22.34
C PRO A 286 9.85 0.79 21.76
N THR A 287 11.13 0.80 22.13
CA THR A 287 12.09 -0.23 21.74
C THR A 287 11.84 -1.54 22.49
N VAL A 288 12.01 -2.66 21.78
CA VAL A 288 11.99 -4.00 22.38
C VAL A 288 13.33 -4.34 23.03
N THR A 289 13.36 -5.34 23.89
CA THR A 289 14.63 -5.89 24.41
C THR A 289 15.41 -6.57 23.27
N MET A 290 16.75 -6.57 23.38
CA MET A 290 17.66 -7.10 22.34
C MET A 290 17.33 -8.53 21.88
N GLU A 291 16.75 -9.36 22.75
CA GLU A 291 16.31 -10.72 22.44
C GLU A 291 15.17 -10.81 21.40
N TYR A 292 14.43 -9.72 21.19
CA TYR A 292 13.32 -9.63 20.24
C TYR A 292 13.61 -8.78 19.00
N VAL A 293 14.81 -8.21 18.90
CA VAL A 293 15.27 -7.44 17.74
C VAL A 293 15.48 -8.39 16.55
N VAL A 294 15.03 -7.99 15.36
CA VAL A 294 15.29 -8.72 14.12
C VAL A 294 15.87 -7.78 13.07
N GLY A 295 17.17 -7.89 12.85
CA GLY A 295 17.89 -6.99 11.94
C GLY A 295 17.83 -5.54 12.45
N LYS A 296 17.16 -4.67 11.70
CA LYS A 296 16.94 -3.26 12.07
C LYS A 296 15.61 -3.01 12.79
N ARG A 297 14.76 -4.04 12.92
CA ARG A 297 13.46 -3.94 13.59
C ARG A 297 13.66 -4.13 15.08
N ASP A 298 13.67 -3.02 15.82
CA ASP A 298 13.98 -2.94 17.24
C ASP A 298 12.90 -2.26 18.08
N VAL A 299 11.73 -1.97 17.49
CA VAL A 299 10.57 -1.39 18.17
C VAL A 299 9.38 -2.33 18.19
N PHE A 300 8.45 -2.08 19.11
CA PHE A 300 7.14 -2.72 19.09
C PHE A 300 6.34 -2.32 17.84
N GLU A 301 5.63 -3.29 17.27
CA GLU A 301 4.85 -3.13 16.06
C GLU A 301 3.36 -3.37 16.35
N ILE A 302 2.48 -2.85 15.50
CA ILE A 302 1.03 -3.07 15.61
C ILE A 302 0.58 -3.90 14.41
N HIS A 303 0.25 -5.16 14.67
CA HIS A 303 -0.21 -6.14 13.70
C HIS A 303 -1.73 -6.15 13.59
N HIS A 304 -2.25 -6.48 12.41
CA HIS A 304 -3.66 -6.71 12.17
C HIS A 304 -3.92 -8.23 12.17
N VAL A 305 -4.81 -8.72 13.03
CA VAL A 305 -5.12 -10.16 13.19
C VAL A 305 -5.78 -10.70 11.92
N ASP A 306 -6.88 -10.07 11.53
CA ASP A 306 -7.42 -10.15 10.19
C ASP A 306 -6.60 -9.21 9.32
N PHE A 307 -5.84 -9.81 8.41
CA PHE A 307 -4.97 -9.06 7.51
C PHE A 307 -5.77 -8.13 6.62
N ILE A 308 -5.22 -6.95 6.35
CA ILE A 308 -5.87 -5.91 5.54
C ILE A 308 -6.22 -6.46 4.14
N PHE A 309 -5.31 -7.22 3.51
CA PHE A 309 -5.58 -7.82 2.19
C PHE A 309 -6.68 -8.90 2.20
N LYS A 310 -7.03 -9.43 3.38
CA LYS A 310 -8.18 -10.33 3.61
C LYS A 310 -9.43 -9.61 4.12
N GLY A 311 -9.44 -8.27 4.10
CA GLY A 311 -10.59 -7.46 4.49
C GLY A 311 -10.61 -7.05 5.95
N GLY A 312 -9.51 -7.28 6.67
CA GLY A 312 -9.34 -6.78 8.02
C GLY A 312 -9.45 -5.26 8.10
N ALA A 313 -10.22 -4.77 9.05
CA ALA A 313 -10.40 -3.35 9.27
C ALA A 313 -9.10 -2.71 9.80
N VAL A 314 -8.70 -1.58 9.20
CA VAL A 314 -7.45 -0.88 9.52
C VAL A 314 -7.48 -0.19 10.89
N TYR A 315 -8.64 0.36 11.27
CA TYR A 315 -8.80 1.17 12.48
C TYR A 315 -9.72 0.51 13.52
N ASP A 316 -10.04 -0.77 13.37
CA ASP A 316 -10.71 -1.53 14.41
C ASP A 316 -9.68 -2.02 15.42
N VAL A 317 -9.70 -1.47 16.63
CA VAL A 317 -8.72 -1.82 17.68
C VAL A 317 -8.81 -3.28 18.12
N ASP A 318 -9.94 -3.95 17.91
CA ASP A 318 -10.11 -5.37 18.24
C ASP A 318 -9.36 -6.26 17.24
N ASN A 319 -9.16 -5.75 16.02
CA ASN A 319 -8.32 -6.33 14.99
C ASN A 319 -6.82 -6.06 15.21
N LEU A 320 -6.42 -5.25 16.19
CA LEU A 320 -5.02 -4.86 16.37
C LEU A 320 -4.33 -5.60 17.53
N ARG A 321 -3.05 -5.94 17.35
CA ARG A 321 -2.19 -6.51 18.39
C ARG A 321 -0.83 -5.83 18.41
N VAL A 322 -0.37 -5.45 19.60
CA VAL A 322 1.03 -5.06 19.81
C VAL A 322 1.88 -6.33 19.79
N VAL A 323 2.90 -6.36 18.93
CA VAL A 323 3.77 -7.53 18.73
C VAL A 323 5.24 -7.11 18.74
N THR A 324 6.11 -8.07 18.99
CA THR A 324 7.54 -7.90 18.71
C THR A 324 7.83 -8.18 17.24
N PRO A 325 8.91 -7.64 16.67
CA PRO A 325 9.28 -7.87 15.28
C PRO A 325 9.35 -9.35 14.90
N ARG A 326 9.90 -10.19 15.79
CA ARG A 326 9.98 -11.64 15.59
C ARG A 326 8.61 -12.31 15.47
N VAL A 327 7.66 -11.93 16.31
CA VAL A 327 6.29 -12.46 16.27
C VAL A 327 5.58 -11.99 15.00
N HIS A 328 5.75 -10.71 14.65
CA HIS A 328 5.12 -10.14 13.46
C HIS A 328 5.55 -10.86 12.17
N ILE A 329 6.86 -11.07 12.00
CA ILE A 329 7.43 -11.80 10.86
C ILE A 329 6.86 -13.23 10.78
N LYS A 330 6.76 -13.91 11.93
CA LYS A 330 6.22 -15.26 12.00
C LYS A 330 4.77 -15.30 11.51
N LEU A 331 3.91 -14.41 12.01
CA LEU A 331 2.49 -14.35 11.64
C LEU A 331 2.30 -14.11 10.13
N HIS A 332 3.06 -13.18 9.54
CA HIS A 332 3.02 -12.95 8.10
C HIS A 332 3.59 -14.13 7.28
N SER A 333 4.57 -14.87 7.81
CA SER A 333 5.16 -16.01 7.11
C SER A 333 4.23 -17.22 7.04
N GLU A 334 3.43 -17.46 8.08
CA GLU A 334 2.46 -18.56 8.15
C GLU A 334 1.32 -18.34 7.15
N VAL A 335 0.81 -17.10 7.06
CA VAL A 335 -0.25 -16.76 6.09
C VAL A 335 0.23 -16.79 4.64
N LYS A 336 1.51 -16.48 4.37
CA LYS A 336 2.05 -16.58 3.00
C LYS A 336 2.27 -18.03 2.53
N ARG A 337 2.22 -19.01 3.45
CA ARG A 337 2.47 -20.44 3.15
C ARG A 337 1.18 -21.27 3.03
N GLY A 338 0.05 -20.76 3.51
CA GLY A 338 -1.26 -21.41 3.45
C GLY A 338 -2.14 -20.80 2.38
#